data_AF-A0A5C7PY09-F1
#
_entry.id   AF-A0A5C7PY09-F1
#
_cell.length_a   1.000
_cell.length_b   1.000
_cell.length_c   1.000
_cell.angle_alpha   90.00
_cell.angle_beta   90.00
_cell.angle_gamma   90.00
#
_symmetry.space_group_name_H-M   'P 1'
#
loop_
_entity.id
_entity.type
_entity.pdbx_description
1 polymer ?
#
loop_
_entity_poly.entity_id
_entity_poly.type
_entity_poly.pdbx_seq_one_letter_code
_entity_poly.pdbx_strand_id
1 'polypeptide(L)'
;WLYEPGTRRVRQAPEFGFDQPLEGTFGAMTIDEDGLFNGSPERYNWKLIGKKEIFVPANAYKVNAANVKYDALLTPNHANPDFMRYEQRRVWAIEATLKPGFRHVYAKRVIYVDEDFWNMVVSDYYDGRGDVYKHSFINWFYAYDLKSTEIGASFYHDLTSGRYVAYQLFQQMPVGPVLNKGGLSEKNFTTAELGASGS
;
A
#
# COMPACT_ATOMS: atom_id res chain seq x y z
N TRP A 1 -5.71 0.11 18.18
CA TRP A 1 -6.79 0.70 19.00
C TRP A 1 -7.61 1.58 18.10
N LEU A 2 -8.94 1.48 18.13
CA LEU A 2 -9.81 2.33 17.31
C LEU A 2 -10.59 3.28 18.22
N TYR A 3 -10.69 4.54 17.82
CA TYR A 3 -11.57 5.51 18.46
C TYR A 3 -12.88 5.55 17.69
N GLU A 4 -14.00 5.27 18.35
CA GLU A 4 -15.33 5.41 17.77
C GLU A 4 -15.93 6.76 18.23
N PRO A 5 -16.04 7.78 17.35
CA PRO A 5 -16.54 9.11 17.74
C PRO A 5 -17.99 9.07 18.24
N GLY A 6 -18.81 8.16 17.67
CA GLY A 6 -20.22 8.01 18.02
C GLY A 6 -20.48 7.42 19.41
N THR A 7 -19.54 6.65 19.97
CA THR A 7 -19.67 6.02 21.29
C THR A 7 -18.68 6.57 22.33
N ARG A 8 -17.71 7.39 21.90
CA ARG A 8 -16.60 7.93 22.71
C ARG A 8 -15.87 6.84 23.51
N ARG A 9 -15.77 5.64 22.95
CA ARG A 9 -15.07 4.51 23.57
C ARG A 9 -13.85 4.14 22.75
N VAL A 10 -12.76 3.88 23.47
CA VAL A 10 -11.55 3.26 22.94
C VAL A 10 -11.70 1.77 23.13
N ARG A 11 -11.78 1.01 22.04
CA ARG A 11 -11.81 -0.46 22.09
C ARG A 11 -10.46 -1.01 21.63
N GLN A 12 -9.97 -2.03 22.34
CA GLN A 12 -8.98 -2.93 21.79
C GLN A 12 -9.70 -3.75 20.73
N ALA A 13 -9.49 -3.40 19.46
CA ALA A 13 -10.05 -4.15 18.36
C ALA A 13 -9.49 -5.59 18.41
N PRO A 14 -10.32 -6.63 18.53
CA PRO A 14 -9.86 -8.00 18.41
C PRO A 14 -9.37 -8.17 16.97
N GLU A 15 -8.07 -8.46 16.80
CA GLU A 15 -7.38 -8.57 15.51
C GLU A 15 -7.73 -7.43 14.52
N PHE A 16 -7.38 -6.17 14.84
CA PHE A 16 -7.29 -5.13 13.82
C PHE A 16 -6.26 -5.55 12.77
N GLY A 17 -6.70 -5.86 11.56
CA GLY A 17 -5.82 -6.35 10.50
C GLY A 17 -6.51 -7.28 9.51
N PHE A 18 -5.72 -7.85 8.62
CA PHE A 18 -6.16 -8.79 7.59
C PHE A 18 -7.16 -8.18 6.60
N ASP A 19 -8.28 -8.87 6.34
CA ASP A 19 -9.29 -8.54 5.33
C ASP A 19 -10.30 -7.48 5.78
N GLN A 20 -10.10 -6.87 6.94
CA GLN A 20 -10.92 -5.74 7.36
C GLN A 20 -10.75 -4.56 6.39
N PRO A 21 -11.84 -3.84 6.06
CA PRO A 21 -11.77 -2.63 5.25
C PRO A 21 -10.80 -1.60 5.83
N LEU A 22 -9.91 -1.06 4.99
CA LEU A 22 -9.07 0.08 5.35
C LEU A 22 -9.92 1.36 5.35
N GLU A 23 -9.94 2.06 6.49
CA GLU A 23 -10.67 3.32 6.64
C GLU A 23 -10.19 4.36 5.60
N GLY A 24 -11.12 5.17 5.07
CA GLY A 24 -10.80 6.16 4.02
C GLY A 24 -10.71 5.60 2.60
N THR A 25 -10.77 4.27 2.40
CA THR A 25 -10.75 3.65 1.05
C THR A 25 -12.11 3.18 0.55
N PHE A 26 -13.20 3.54 1.25
CA PHE A 26 -14.57 3.07 0.96
C PHE A 26 -14.68 1.53 0.86
N GLY A 27 -13.85 0.81 1.61
CA GLY A 27 -13.78 -0.65 1.59
C GLY A 27 -13.14 -1.26 0.34
N ALA A 28 -12.55 -0.44 -0.52
CA ALA A 28 -11.85 -0.91 -1.71
C ALA A 28 -10.46 -1.47 -1.40
N MET A 29 -9.86 -1.22 -0.24
CA MET A 29 -8.63 -1.87 0.23
C MET A 29 -8.86 -2.59 1.56
N THR A 30 -8.09 -3.65 1.81
CA THR A 30 -8.00 -4.25 3.14
C THR A 30 -6.88 -3.62 3.95
N ILE A 31 -6.95 -3.68 5.28
CA ILE A 31 -5.89 -3.12 6.15
C ILE A 31 -4.54 -3.72 5.79
N ASP A 32 -4.50 -5.04 5.55
CA ASP A 32 -3.26 -5.75 5.22
C ASP A 32 -2.79 -5.62 3.76
N GLU A 33 -3.41 -4.73 2.98
CA GLU A 33 -3.02 -4.37 1.62
C GLU A 33 -2.17 -3.10 1.58
N ASP A 34 -2.21 -2.27 2.63
CA ASP A 34 -1.37 -1.06 2.69
C ASP A 34 0.12 -1.44 2.68
N GLY A 35 0.91 -0.76 1.85
CA GLY A 35 2.28 -1.17 1.55
C GLY A 35 2.40 -2.49 0.75
N LEU A 36 1.34 -2.92 0.07
CA LEU A 36 1.18 -4.19 -0.70
C LEU A 36 1.02 -5.45 0.15
N PHE A 37 1.64 -5.50 1.33
CA PHE A 37 1.34 -6.48 2.38
C PHE A 37 1.89 -5.98 3.73
N ASN A 38 1.04 -5.91 4.76
CA ASN A 38 1.48 -5.61 6.13
C ASN A 38 0.89 -6.56 7.20
N GLY A 39 0.14 -7.57 6.78
CA GLY A 39 -0.54 -8.50 7.69
C GLY A 39 0.40 -9.51 8.35
N SER A 40 -0.12 -10.24 9.35
CA SER A 40 0.63 -11.35 9.94
C SER A 40 0.87 -12.44 8.88
N PRO A 41 2.12 -12.95 8.74
CA PRO A 41 2.42 -14.02 7.81
C PRO A 41 1.78 -15.36 8.20
N GLU A 42 1.27 -15.49 9.43
CA GLU A 42 0.82 -16.76 9.99
C GLU A 42 -0.38 -17.39 9.27
N ARG A 43 -1.22 -16.59 8.60
CA ARG A 43 -2.42 -17.09 7.89
C ARG A 43 -2.11 -17.73 6.53
N TYR A 44 -0.89 -17.57 6.02
CA TYR A 44 -0.51 -18.04 4.69
C TYR A 44 0.64 -19.05 4.74
N ASN A 45 0.63 -19.99 3.80
CA ASN A 45 1.78 -20.80 3.43
C ASN A 45 2.59 -20.03 2.39
N TRP A 46 3.87 -19.83 2.68
CA TRP A 46 4.76 -18.98 1.87
C TRP A 46 5.69 -19.84 1.02
N LYS A 47 5.85 -19.45 -0.25
CA LYS A 47 6.75 -20.09 -1.19
C LYS A 47 7.52 -19.03 -1.95
N LEU A 48 8.84 -19.11 -1.90
CA LEU A 48 9.70 -18.36 -2.81
C LEU A 48 9.58 -18.99 -4.20
N ILE A 49 8.95 -18.29 -5.15
CA ILE A 49 8.87 -18.73 -6.55
C ILE A 49 10.25 -18.63 -7.19
N GLY A 50 10.98 -17.55 -6.87
CA GLY A 50 12.32 -17.27 -7.38
C GLY A 50 12.43 -15.88 -7.96
N LYS A 51 13.53 -15.64 -8.68
CA LYS A 51 13.81 -14.36 -9.34
C LYS A 51 13.10 -14.27 -10.68
N LYS A 52 12.66 -13.05 -11.04
CA LYS A 52 12.08 -12.71 -12.35
C LYS A 52 12.53 -11.32 -12.77
N GLU A 53 12.54 -11.07 -14.07
CA GLU A 53 12.64 -9.71 -14.61
C GLU A 53 11.25 -9.25 -15.05
N ILE A 54 10.79 -8.14 -14.49
CA ILE A 54 9.48 -7.55 -14.82
C ILE A 54 9.61 -6.03 -14.91
N PHE A 55 8.65 -5.39 -15.57
CA PHE A 55 8.52 -3.94 -15.53
C PHE A 55 7.78 -3.53 -14.25
N VAL A 56 8.42 -2.70 -13.43
CA VAL A 56 7.81 -2.14 -12.22
C VAL A 56 7.93 -0.63 -12.18
N PRO A 57 7.04 0.07 -11.46
CA PRO A 57 7.23 1.49 -11.19
C PRO A 57 8.48 1.71 -10.33
N ALA A 58 9.44 2.45 -10.86
CA ALA A 58 10.68 2.79 -10.17
C ALA A 58 11.21 4.13 -10.66
N ASN A 59 11.99 4.81 -9.81
CA ASN A 59 12.44 6.18 -10.05
C ASN A 59 11.28 7.11 -10.45
N ALA A 60 10.12 6.91 -9.82
CA ALA A 60 8.85 7.45 -10.26
C ALA A 60 8.64 8.90 -9.78
N TYR A 61 9.58 9.80 -10.09
CA TYR A 61 9.50 11.20 -9.68
C TYR A 61 8.34 11.95 -10.35
N LYS A 62 8.04 11.62 -11.62
CA LYS A 62 7.07 12.36 -12.43
C LYS A 62 5.68 12.33 -11.81
N VAL A 63 5.19 11.16 -11.42
CA VAL A 63 3.87 11.02 -10.75
C VAL A 63 3.84 11.71 -9.39
N ASN A 64 4.99 11.85 -8.72
CA ASN A 64 5.11 12.46 -7.39
C ASN A 64 5.40 13.97 -7.41
N ALA A 65 5.48 14.60 -8.59
CA ALA A 65 5.83 16.00 -8.72
C ALA A 65 4.67 16.94 -8.34
N ALA A 66 4.98 18.06 -7.68
CA ALA A 66 3.99 19.03 -7.18
C ALA A 66 3.16 19.75 -8.27
N ASN A 67 3.58 19.65 -9.53
CA ASN A 67 2.85 20.22 -10.67
C ASN A 67 1.80 19.26 -11.25
N VAL A 68 1.77 18.00 -10.82
CA VAL A 68 0.77 17.02 -11.27
C VAL A 68 -0.60 17.35 -10.67
N LYS A 69 -1.61 17.45 -11.54
CA LYS A 69 -3.01 17.68 -11.14
C LYS A 69 -3.74 16.35 -11.05
N TYR A 70 -4.55 16.15 -10.00
CA TYR A 70 -5.31 14.92 -9.82
C TYR A 70 -6.26 14.66 -10.97
N ASP A 71 -6.94 15.67 -11.51
CA ASP A 71 -7.83 15.51 -12.67
C ASP A 71 -7.10 15.04 -13.94
N ALA A 72 -5.80 15.31 -14.06
CA ALA A 72 -4.98 14.83 -15.17
C ALA A 72 -4.36 13.45 -14.90
N LEU A 73 -4.10 13.13 -13.63
CA LEU A 73 -3.51 11.87 -13.19
C LEU A 73 -4.55 10.75 -13.08
N LEU A 74 -5.74 11.06 -12.58
CA LEU A 74 -6.78 10.09 -12.23
C LEU A 74 -7.78 9.95 -13.38
N THR A 75 -7.46 9.06 -14.31
CA THR A 75 -8.32 8.73 -15.45
C THR A 75 -9.23 7.54 -15.12
N PRO A 76 -10.29 7.27 -15.90
CA PRO A 76 -11.09 6.08 -15.71
C PRO A 76 -10.23 4.80 -15.74
N ASN A 77 -10.48 3.90 -14.79
CA ASN A 77 -9.90 2.55 -14.66
C ASN A 77 -8.40 2.45 -14.36
N HIS A 78 -7.57 3.46 -14.64
CA HIS A 78 -6.15 3.45 -14.32
C HIS A 78 -5.59 4.87 -14.17
N ALA A 79 -4.43 4.99 -13.54
CA ALA A 79 -3.64 6.23 -13.56
C ALA A 79 -3.18 6.57 -14.97
N ASN A 80 -3.13 7.84 -15.33
CA ASN A 80 -2.70 8.29 -16.64
C ASN A 80 -1.22 7.86 -16.90
N PRO A 81 -0.96 6.99 -17.90
CA PRO A 81 0.37 6.46 -18.21
C PRO A 81 1.42 7.52 -18.50
N ASP A 82 1.02 8.72 -18.94
CA ASP A 82 1.94 9.82 -19.22
C ASP A 82 2.71 10.25 -17.96
N PHE A 83 2.16 10.06 -16.76
CA PHE A 83 2.84 10.37 -15.50
C PHE A 83 3.64 9.19 -14.94
N MET A 84 3.44 8.00 -15.48
CA MET A 84 4.01 6.76 -14.98
C MET A 84 5.41 6.54 -15.56
N ARG A 85 6.26 5.85 -14.80
CA ARG A 85 7.57 5.41 -15.25
C ARG A 85 7.75 3.96 -14.84
N TYR A 86 7.92 3.10 -15.83
CA TYR A 86 8.22 1.69 -15.64
C TYR A 86 9.65 1.41 -16.05
N GLU A 87 10.36 0.65 -15.23
CA GLU A 87 11.71 0.18 -15.51
C GLU A 87 11.72 -1.34 -15.41
N GLN A 88 12.48 -2.00 -16.28
CA GLN A 88 12.74 -3.42 -16.14
C GLN A 88 13.65 -3.62 -14.94
N ARG A 89 13.18 -4.38 -13.94
CA ARG A 89 13.91 -4.67 -12.71
C ARG A 89 13.84 -6.16 -12.41
N ARG A 90 14.87 -6.64 -11.71
CA ARG A 90 14.88 -7.98 -11.15
C ARG A 90 14.13 -7.93 -9.82
N VAL A 91 13.25 -8.90 -9.62
CA VAL A 91 12.42 -9.02 -8.43
C VAL A 91 12.43 -10.44 -7.90
N TRP A 92 12.24 -10.58 -6.61
CA TRP A 92 11.86 -11.84 -5.98
C TRP A 92 10.35 -11.97 -5.97
N ALA A 93 9.82 -13.04 -6.59
CA ALA A 93 8.41 -13.37 -6.56
C ALA A 93 8.12 -14.35 -5.41
N ILE A 94 7.21 -13.96 -4.52
CA ILE A 94 6.84 -14.71 -3.32
C ILE A 94 5.35 -15.00 -3.38
N GLU A 95 4.98 -16.28 -3.34
CA GLU A 95 3.59 -16.72 -3.28
C GLU A 95 3.17 -16.93 -1.83
N ALA A 96 1.99 -16.41 -1.48
CA ALA A 96 1.33 -16.65 -0.21
C ALA A 96 -0.03 -17.31 -0.48
N THR A 97 -0.22 -18.56 -0.07
CA THR A 97 -1.48 -19.29 -0.22
C THR A 97 -2.18 -19.44 1.13
N LEU A 98 -3.45 -19.06 1.23
CA LEU A 98 -4.20 -19.05 2.49
C LEU A 98 -4.25 -20.47 3.09
N LYS A 99 -3.91 -20.59 4.37
CA LYS A 99 -3.94 -21.87 5.08
C LYS A 99 -5.38 -22.36 5.27
N PRO A 100 -5.62 -23.68 5.27
CA PRO A 100 -6.92 -24.23 5.64
C PRO A 100 -7.38 -23.73 7.02
N GLY A 101 -8.68 -23.46 7.16
CA GLY A 101 -9.27 -22.99 8.41
C GLY A 101 -9.25 -21.46 8.61
N PHE A 102 -8.43 -20.72 7.84
CA PHE A 102 -8.49 -19.26 7.83
C PHE A 102 -9.47 -18.74 6.79
N ARG A 103 -10.03 -17.56 7.05
CA ARG A 103 -10.84 -16.80 6.09
C ARG A 103 -10.09 -15.52 5.69
N HIS A 104 -10.15 -15.21 4.40
CA HIS A 104 -9.65 -13.97 3.83
C HIS A 104 -10.29 -13.77 2.46
N VAL A 105 -10.46 -12.51 2.04
CA VAL A 105 -10.91 -12.16 0.67
C VAL A 105 -9.91 -12.55 -0.43
N TYR A 106 -8.66 -12.85 -0.04
CA TYR A 106 -7.61 -13.27 -0.96
C TYR A 106 -7.18 -14.67 -0.58
N ALA A 107 -7.46 -15.64 -1.45
CA ALA A 107 -7.02 -17.02 -1.24
C ALA A 107 -5.54 -17.20 -1.57
N LYS A 108 -4.99 -16.33 -2.43
CA LYS A 108 -3.57 -16.31 -2.78
C LYS A 108 -3.10 -14.89 -3.05
N ARG A 109 -1.84 -14.60 -2.75
CA ARG A 109 -1.13 -13.40 -3.18
C ARG A 109 0.17 -13.78 -3.88
N VAL A 110 0.59 -12.98 -4.85
CA VAL A 110 1.96 -13.02 -5.39
C VAL A 110 2.56 -11.64 -5.19
N ILE A 111 3.56 -11.56 -4.32
CA ILE A 111 4.23 -10.31 -3.94
C ILE A 111 5.58 -10.27 -4.65
N TYR A 112 5.88 -9.13 -5.25
CA TYR A 112 7.14 -8.88 -5.94
C TYR A 112 7.98 -7.89 -5.12
N VAL A 113 9.17 -8.31 -4.73
CA VAL A 113 10.12 -7.53 -3.94
C VAL A 113 11.30 -7.16 -4.84
N ASP A 114 11.66 -5.89 -4.90
CA ASP A 114 12.80 -5.44 -5.70
C ASP A 114 14.12 -6.04 -5.21
N GLU A 115 14.99 -6.49 -6.12
CA GLU A 115 16.26 -7.10 -5.74
C GLU A 115 17.28 -6.08 -5.20
N ASP A 116 17.24 -4.82 -5.62
CA ASP A 116 18.26 -3.84 -5.26
C ASP A 116 17.94 -3.14 -3.93
N PHE A 117 16.67 -2.76 -3.72
CA PHE A 117 16.24 -1.99 -2.54
C PHE A 117 15.29 -2.73 -1.60
N TRP A 118 14.97 -4.01 -1.87
CA TRP A 118 14.28 -4.93 -0.96
C TRP A 118 12.88 -4.51 -0.49
N ASN A 119 12.24 -3.55 -1.16
CA ASN A 119 10.85 -3.21 -0.89
C ASN A 119 9.88 -3.92 -1.83
N MET A 120 8.64 -4.10 -1.36
CA MET A 120 7.55 -4.58 -2.20
C MET A 120 7.20 -3.51 -3.24
N VAL A 121 7.14 -3.90 -4.51
CA VAL A 121 6.89 -2.98 -5.63
C VAL A 121 5.55 -3.24 -6.32
N VAL A 122 5.14 -4.50 -6.38
CA VAL A 122 3.88 -4.96 -6.99
C VAL A 122 3.32 -6.11 -6.16
N SER A 123 2.00 -6.23 -6.08
CA SER A 123 1.32 -7.41 -5.56
C SER A 123 0.07 -7.74 -6.38
N ASP A 124 -0.07 -9.02 -6.73
CA ASP A 124 -1.26 -9.58 -7.34
C ASP A 124 -2.06 -10.36 -6.30
N TYR A 125 -3.38 -10.16 -6.25
CA TYR A 125 -4.27 -10.79 -5.29
C TYR A 125 -5.30 -11.63 -6.02
N TYR A 126 -5.53 -12.85 -5.54
CA TYR A 126 -6.39 -13.83 -6.18
C TYR A 126 -7.55 -14.20 -5.24
N ASP A 127 -8.75 -14.29 -5.80
CA ASP A 127 -9.95 -14.68 -5.06
C ASP A 127 -10.01 -16.20 -4.78
N GLY A 128 -11.08 -16.64 -4.11
CA GLY A 128 -11.31 -18.05 -3.79
C GLY A 128 -11.53 -18.98 -5.00
N ARG A 129 -11.76 -18.43 -6.20
CA ARG A 129 -11.84 -19.20 -7.46
C ARG A 129 -10.48 -19.31 -8.16
N GLY A 130 -9.49 -18.54 -7.71
CA GLY A 130 -8.16 -18.48 -8.30
C GLY A 130 -8.04 -17.43 -9.42
N ASP A 131 -9.06 -16.59 -9.60
CA ASP A 131 -9.03 -15.47 -10.55
C ASP A 131 -8.27 -14.30 -9.95
N VAL A 132 -7.61 -13.48 -10.79
CA VAL A 132 -6.97 -12.24 -10.32
C VAL A 132 -8.07 -11.27 -9.94
N TYR A 133 -8.15 -10.95 -8.64
CA TYR A 133 -9.10 -9.99 -8.10
C TYR A 133 -8.50 -8.58 -8.14
N LYS A 134 -7.25 -8.43 -7.68
CA LYS A 134 -6.60 -7.12 -7.62
C LYS A 134 -5.17 -7.13 -8.12
N HIS A 135 -4.76 -5.96 -8.58
CA HIS A 135 -3.39 -5.65 -8.96
C HIS A 135 -2.98 -4.29 -8.37
N SER A 136 -1.94 -4.29 -7.56
CA SER A 136 -1.52 -3.11 -6.82
C SER A 136 -0.03 -2.86 -6.96
N PHE A 137 0.36 -1.59 -7.04
CA PHE A 137 1.75 -1.19 -7.17
C PHE A 137 2.04 0.15 -6.51
N ILE A 138 3.31 0.35 -6.14
CA ILE A 138 3.80 1.57 -5.50
C ILE A 138 4.79 2.28 -6.44
N ASN A 139 4.61 3.59 -6.63
CA ASN A 139 5.55 4.42 -7.37
C ASN A 139 6.70 4.90 -6.48
N TRP A 140 7.67 4.01 -6.27
CA TRP A 140 8.87 4.29 -5.49
C TRP A 140 9.74 5.37 -6.15
N PHE A 141 10.27 6.27 -5.33
CA PHE A 141 11.26 7.28 -5.74
C PHE A 141 12.36 7.40 -4.68
N TYR A 142 13.54 7.87 -5.05
CA TYR A 142 14.62 8.10 -4.08
C TYR A 142 14.48 9.50 -3.48
N ALA A 143 14.25 9.58 -2.17
CA ALA A 143 14.18 10.84 -1.45
C ALA A 143 15.59 11.27 -1.01
N TYR A 144 16.14 12.28 -1.67
CA TYR A 144 17.51 12.76 -1.42
C TYR A 144 17.73 13.26 0.02
N ASP A 145 16.72 13.89 0.62
CA ASP A 145 16.78 14.42 1.99
C ASP A 145 16.86 13.31 3.05
N LEU A 146 16.26 12.16 2.76
CA LEU A 146 16.29 10.98 3.62
C LEU A 146 17.41 10.01 3.25
N LYS A 147 17.99 10.15 2.06
CA LYS A 147 18.95 9.22 1.45
C LYS A 147 18.42 7.78 1.37
N SER A 148 17.11 7.64 1.17
CA SER A 148 16.39 6.36 1.10
C SER A 148 15.36 6.37 -0.03
N THR A 149 14.93 5.18 -0.46
CA THR A 149 13.74 5.02 -1.30
C THR A 149 12.48 5.20 -0.48
N GLU A 150 11.54 5.99 -0.98
CA GLU A 150 10.29 6.33 -0.31
C GLU A 150 9.06 5.94 -1.13
N ILE A 151 7.98 5.64 -0.39
CA ILE A 151 6.67 5.34 -0.96
C ILE A 151 6.12 6.64 -1.56
N GLY A 152 5.83 6.61 -2.86
CA GLY A 152 5.07 7.65 -3.53
C GLY A 152 3.63 7.25 -3.77
N ALA A 153 2.97 7.96 -4.70
CA ALA A 153 1.63 7.62 -5.16
C ALA A 153 1.51 6.12 -5.46
N SER A 154 0.49 5.47 -4.91
CA SER A 154 0.26 4.04 -5.09
C SER A 154 -1.14 3.80 -5.63
N PHE A 155 -1.30 2.72 -6.38
CA PHE A 155 -2.55 2.42 -7.06
C PHE A 155 -2.95 0.98 -6.81
N TYR A 156 -4.18 0.78 -6.36
CA TYR A 156 -4.75 -0.50 -5.98
C TYR A 156 -5.97 -0.76 -6.85
N HIS A 157 -5.83 -1.60 -7.87
CA HIS A 157 -6.85 -1.84 -8.89
C HIS A 157 -7.69 -3.05 -8.50
N ASP A 158 -9.01 -2.88 -8.49
CA ASP A 158 -9.99 -3.96 -8.47
C ASP A 158 -10.36 -4.30 -9.91
N LEU A 159 -9.87 -5.46 -10.36
CA LEU A 159 -10.04 -5.91 -11.74
C LEU A 159 -11.45 -6.47 -11.98
N THR A 160 -12.22 -6.74 -10.92
CA THR A 160 -13.61 -7.23 -11.05
C THR A 160 -14.59 -6.09 -11.29
N SER A 161 -14.38 -4.95 -10.64
CA SER A 161 -15.25 -3.76 -10.79
C SER A 161 -14.69 -2.71 -11.77
N GLY A 162 -13.41 -2.81 -12.15
CA GLY A 162 -12.70 -1.82 -12.96
C GLY A 162 -12.36 -0.53 -12.20
N ARG A 163 -12.62 -0.48 -10.89
CA ARG A 163 -12.29 0.66 -10.03
C ARG A 163 -10.86 0.53 -9.51
N TYR A 164 -10.30 1.65 -9.08
CA TYR A 164 -9.02 1.63 -8.37
C TYR A 164 -8.98 2.72 -7.29
N VAL A 165 -8.14 2.50 -6.28
CA VAL A 165 -7.80 3.50 -5.27
C VAL A 165 -6.46 4.10 -5.62
N ALA A 166 -6.39 5.43 -5.64
CA ALA A 166 -5.12 6.15 -5.61
C ALA A 166 -4.82 6.54 -4.15
N TYR A 167 -3.64 6.18 -3.68
CA TYR A 167 -3.24 6.34 -2.28
C TYR A 167 -1.88 7.06 -2.21
N GLN A 168 -1.57 7.63 -1.04
CA GLN A 168 -0.34 8.41 -0.83
C GLN A 168 -0.16 9.57 -1.84
N LEU A 169 -1.27 10.23 -2.22
CA LEU A 169 -1.24 11.41 -3.08
C LEU A 169 -0.94 12.67 -2.25
N PHE A 170 0.07 13.43 -2.66
CA PHE A 170 0.48 14.67 -2.01
C PHE A 170 0.79 15.82 -2.98
N GLN A 171 0.69 15.58 -4.28
CA GLN A 171 1.09 16.50 -5.36
C GLN A 171 0.35 17.84 -5.30
N GLN A 172 -0.90 17.85 -4.82
CA GLN A 172 -1.70 19.07 -4.66
C GLN A 172 -1.86 19.52 -3.20
N MET A 173 -1.11 18.92 -2.27
CA MET A 173 -1.08 19.37 -0.88
C MET A 173 -0.26 20.67 -0.78
N PRO A 174 -0.68 21.66 0.05
CA PRO A 174 0.09 22.90 0.25
C PRO A 174 1.53 22.65 0.74
N VAL A 175 1.72 21.58 1.51
CA VAL A 175 3.02 21.09 1.96
C VAL A 175 3.01 19.58 1.75
N GLY A 176 3.97 19.06 0.98
CA GLY A 176 4.17 17.62 0.81
C GLY A 176 4.75 16.98 2.09
N PRO A 177 5.01 15.66 2.07
CA PRO A 177 5.64 14.98 3.21
C PRO A 177 6.95 15.65 3.60
N VAL A 178 7.05 16.14 4.83
CA VAL A 178 8.30 16.67 5.40
C VAL A 178 9.03 15.54 6.08
N LEU A 179 9.99 14.96 5.37
CA LEU A 179 10.83 13.88 5.88
C LEU A 179 11.90 14.43 6.82
N ASN A 180 12.27 13.68 7.86
CA ASN A 180 13.30 14.06 8.84
C ASN A 180 13.14 15.44 9.50
N LYS A 181 11.90 15.92 9.69
CA LYS A 181 11.61 17.21 10.35
C LYS A 181 12.23 17.32 11.77
N GLY A 182 12.50 16.19 12.42
CA GLY A 182 12.95 16.16 13.83
C GLY A 182 11.83 16.59 14.79
N GLY A 183 12.19 16.85 16.05
CA GLY A 183 11.25 17.37 17.06
C GLY A 183 10.27 16.34 17.64
N LEU A 184 10.38 15.07 17.23
CA LEU A 184 9.70 13.96 17.90
C LEU A 184 10.48 13.57 19.17
N SER A 185 9.75 13.39 20.27
CA SER A 185 10.27 12.93 21.56
C SER A 185 9.56 11.64 21.98
N GLU A 186 10.10 10.93 22.97
CA GLU A 186 9.47 9.70 23.51
C GLU A 186 8.00 9.92 23.91
N LYS A 187 7.65 11.14 24.33
CA LYS A 187 6.28 11.50 24.72
C LYS A 187 5.27 11.35 23.57
N ASN A 188 5.72 11.54 22.33
CA ASN A 188 4.90 11.41 21.13
C ASN A 188 4.54 9.95 20.79
N PHE A 189 5.14 8.97 21.48
CA PHE A 189 4.90 7.53 21.28
C PHE A 189 4.19 6.89 22.48
N THR A 190 3.51 7.69 23.30
CA THR A 190 2.75 7.20 24.46
C THR A 190 1.29 6.93 24.11
N THR A 191 0.66 6.03 24.85
CA THR A 191 -0.78 5.72 24.70
C THR A 191 -1.68 6.92 24.97
N ALA A 192 -1.21 7.92 25.72
CA ALA A 192 -1.94 9.14 26.03
C ALA A 192 -2.11 10.07 24.80
N GLU A 193 -1.12 10.15 23.92
CA GLU A 193 -1.16 11.01 22.73
C GLU A 193 -2.15 10.49 21.66
N LEU A 194 -2.36 9.16 21.57
CA LEU A 194 -3.38 8.56 20.70
C LEU A 194 -4.81 9.02 21.02
N GLY A 195 -5.07 9.47 22.25
CA GLY A 195 -6.35 10.04 22.65
C GLY A 195 -6.49 11.53 22.35
N ALA A 196 -5.38 12.25 22.15
CA ALA A 196 -5.34 13.70 21.95
C ALA A 196 -5.35 14.09 20.45
N SER A 197 -4.92 13.20 19.56
CA SER A 197 -4.93 13.43 18.11
C SER A 197 -6.29 13.18 17.43
N GLY A 198 -7.28 12.70 18.18
CA GLY A 198 -8.65 12.43 17.70
C GLY A 198 -9.66 13.55 17.96
N SER A 199 -9.22 14.77 18.30
CA SER A 199 -10.08 15.93 18.57
C SER A 199 -9.92 17.06 17.56
#